data_AF-A0A4U9TP05-F1
#
_entry.id   AF-A0A4U9TP05-F1
#
_cell.length_a   1.000
_cell.length_b   1.000
_cell.length_c   1.000
_cell.angle_alpha   90.00
_cell.angle_beta   90.00
_cell.angle_gamma   90.00
#
_symmetry.space_group_name_H-M   'P 1'
#
loop_
_entity.id
_entity.type
_entity.pdbx_description
1 polymer ?
#
loop_
_entity_poly.entity_id
_entity_poly.type
_entity_poly.pdbx_seq_one_letter_code
_entity_poly.pdbx_strand_id
1 'polypeptide(L)'
;MAWCSSSVAKDDKFPAPAVELPITNNLVLKKLRVAFELKDVDLHQIFTAVEFRISKPELSALFRKEGTKNYRPCGDQMLRYFLKG
;
A
#
# COMPACT_ATOMS: atom_id res chain seq x y z
N MET A 1 8.08 -22.08 15.91
CA MET A 1 6.81 -21.35 15.84
C MET A 1 6.66 -20.54 17.11
N ALA A 2 6.30 -19.25 16.96
CA ALA A 2 6.04 -18.23 17.99
C ALA A 2 7.25 -17.50 18.60
N TRP A 3 7.41 -16.22 18.21
CA TRP A 3 7.75 -15.02 19.01
C TRP A 3 7.92 -13.89 17.99
N CYS A 4 7.08 -12.85 17.89
CA CYS A 4 6.63 -11.88 18.89
C CYS A 4 7.78 -11.02 19.44
N SER A 5 7.61 -9.71 19.21
CA SER A 5 8.16 -8.60 19.99
C SER A 5 9.61 -8.15 19.76
N SER A 6 9.67 -6.82 19.58
CA SER A 6 10.72 -5.91 20.06
C SER A 6 11.80 -5.48 19.07
N SER A 7 11.69 -4.18 18.75
CA SER A 7 12.76 -3.18 18.79
C SER A 7 13.97 -3.34 17.85
N VAL A 8 14.02 -2.41 16.89
CA VAL A 8 15.22 -1.65 16.46
C VAL A 8 16.57 -2.38 16.54
N ALA A 9 17.10 -2.76 15.38
CA ALA A 9 18.53 -2.80 15.11
C ALA A 9 18.75 -2.34 13.67
N LYS A 10 19.44 -1.22 13.51
CA LYS A 10 19.77 -0.62 12.22
C LYS A 10 21.05 -1.29 11.74
N ASP A 11 20.92 -2.52 11.22
CA ASP A 11 22.06 -3.27 10.68
C ASP A 11 22.42 -2.75 9.28
N ASP A 12 23.65 -2.22 9.14
CA ASP A 12 24.29 -1.71 7.91
C ASP A 12 24.41 -2.73 6.75
N LYS A 13 23.88 -3.95 6.92
CA LYS A 13 23.93 -5.03 5.92
C LYS A 13 22.96 -4.84 4.75
N PHE A 14 21.96 -3.99 4.90
CA PHE A 14 20.94 -3.76 3.87
C PHE A 14 20.84 -2.25 3.60
N PRO A 15 21.60 -1.71 2.63
CA PRO A 15 21.39 -0.34 2.20
C PRO A 15 19.92 -0.18 1.81
N ALA A 16 19.28 0.90 2.27
CA ALA A 16 17.92 1.20 1.86
C ALA A 16 17.89 1.19 0.33
N PRO A 17 17.01 0.39 -0.31
CA PRO A 17 16.97 0.32 -1.75
C PRO A 17 16.73 1.73 -2.29
N ALA A 18 17.51 2.12 -3.30
CA ALA A 18 17.38 3.42 -3.93
C ALA A 18 15.91 3.63 -4.33
N VAL A 19 15.33 4.76 -3.95
CA VAL A 19 13.96 5.10 -4.35
C VAL A 19 14.00 5.48 -5.82
N GLU A 20 13.62 4.55 -6.68
CA GLU A 20 13.49 4.81 -8.10
C GLU A 20 12.35 5.80 -8.35
N LEU A 21 12.66 6.88 -9.08
CA LEU A 21 11.72 7.89 -9.53
C LEU A 21 11.15 7.47 -10.89
N PRO A 22 9.88 7.82 -11.19
CA PRO A 22 8.98 8.71 -10.45
C PRO A 22 8.22 8.03 -9.30
N ILE A 23 7.91 8.80 -8.26
CA ILE A 23 7.03 8.33 -7.18
C ILE A 23 5.60 8.29 -7.71
N THR A 24 5.04 7.08 -7.84
CA THR A 24 3.65 6.87 -8.26
C THR A 24 2.72 6.71 -7.06
N ASN A 25 1.43 7.02 -7.23
CA ASN A 25 0.42 6.81 -6.19
C ASN A 25 0.32 5.34 -5.76
N ASN A 26 0.53 4.38 -6.68
CA ASN A 26 0.61 2.96 -6.35
C ASN A 26 1.78 2.67 -5.40
N LEU A 27 2.95 3.27 -5.66
CA LEU A 27 4.12 3.14 -4.79
C LEU A 27 3.86 3.72 -3.40
N VAL A 28 3.24 4.92 -3.34
CA VAL A 28 2.86 5.55 -2.06
C VAL A 28 1.89 4.66 -1.30
N LEU A 29 0.79 4.22 -1.92
CA LEU A 29 -0.20 3.37 -1.29
C LEU A 29 0.40 2.03 -0.82
N LYS A 30 1.31 1.44 -1.61
CA LYS A 30 2.03 0.21 -1.24
C LYS A 30 2.95 0.43 -0.04
N LYS A 31 3.67 1.56 0.00
CA LYS A 31 4.54 1.90 1.15
C LYS A 31 3.72 2.12 2.42
N LEU A 32 2.58 2.82 2.33
CA LEU A 32 1.69 3.04 3.47
C LEU A 32 1.10 1.73 3.98
N ARG A 33 0.64 0.86 3.07
CA ARG A 33 0.17 -0.48 3.42
C ARG A 33 1.21 -1.25 4.25
N VAL A 34 2.47 -1.29 3.81
CA VAL A 34 3.53 -2.01 4.50
C VAL A 34 3.93 -1.32 5.82
N ALA A 35 4.05 0.01 5.81
CA ALA A 35 4.46 0.77 6.99
C ALA A 35 3.49 0.64 8.18
N PHE A 36 2.20 0.46 7.90
CA PHE A 36 1.15 0.28 8.92
C PHE A 36 0.64 -1.16 9.03
N GLU A 37 1.31 -2.13 8.38
CA GLU A 37 0.93 -3.55 8.38
C GLU A 37 -0.54 -3.82 7.97
N LEU A 38 -1.09 -2.99 7.08
CA LEU A 38 -2.49 -3.06 6.67
C LEU A 38 -2.76 -4.31 5.81
N LYS A 39 -3.80 -5.04 6.18
CA LYS A 39 -4.37 -6.14 5.40
C LYS A 39 -5.38 -5.59 4.40
N ASP A 40 -5.75 -6.42 3.43
CA ASP A 40 -6.74 -6.04 2.42
C ASP A 40 -8.11 -5.69 3.05
N VAL A 41 -8.44 -6.29 4.20
CA VAL A 41 -9.65 -5.96 4.97
C VAL A 41 -9.58 -4.56 5.58
N ASP A 42 -8.42 -4.14 6.09
CA ASP A 42 -8.23 -2.83 6.72
C ASP A 42 -8.29 -1.74 5.65
N LEU A 43 -7.64 -1.96 4.50
CA LEU A 43 -7.72 -1.06 3.36
C LEU A 43 -9.16 -0.89 2.88
N HIS A 44 -9.92 -1.98 2.82
CA HIS A 44 -11.32 -1.92 2.42
C HIS A 44 -12.19 -1.15 3.44
N GLN A 45 -11.91 -1.30 4.74
CA GLN A 45 -12.58 -0.53 5.79
C GLN A 45 -12.28 0.96 5.70
N ILE A 46 -11.02 1.36 5.47
CA ILE A 46 -10.62 2.76 5.24
C ILE A 46 -11.42 3.36 4.08
N PHE A 47 -11.40 2.72 2.92
CA PHE A 47 -12.20 3.22 1.79
C PHE A 47 -13.70 3.30 2.08
N THR A 48 -14.24 2.35 2.85
CA THR A 48 -15.65 2.36 3.25
C THR A 48 -15.98 3.48 4.23
N ALA A 49 -15.06 3.83 5.14
CA ALA A 49 -15.26 4.89 6.15
C ALA A 49 -15.46 6.27 5.51
N VAL A 50 -14.85 6.52 4.34
CA VAL A 50 -15.04 7.73 3.53
C VAL A 50 -16.10 7.59 2.44
N GLU A 51 -16.97 6.57 2.54
CA GLU A 51 -18.02 6.24 1.57
C GLU A 51 -17.50 5.99 0.14
N PHE A 52 -16.22 5.63 0.00
CA PHE A 52 -15.62 5.30 -1.28
C PHE A 52 -15.78 3.80 -1.57
N ARG A 53 -16.66 3.49 -2.53
CA ARG A 53 -16.92 2.10 -2.95
C ARG A 53 -15.78 1.60 -3.82
N ILE A 54 -15.00 0.66 -3.29
CA ILE A 54 -13.97 -0.07 -4.02
C ILE A 54 -14.25 -1.57 -3.97
N SER A 55 -14.21 -2.25 -5.12
CA SER A 55 -14.36 -3.70 -5.14
C SER A 55 -13.05 -4.42 -4.78
N LYS A 56 -13.13 -5.67 -4.30
CA LYS A 56 -11.92 -6.49 -4.00
C LYS A 56 -10.98 -6.64 -5.21
N PRO A 57 -11.48 -6.90 -6.45
CA PRO A 57 -10.62 -6.97 -7.63
C PRO A 57 -9.92 -5.63 -7.94
N GLU A 58 -10.61 -4.51 -7.76
CA GLU A 58 -10.03 -3.18 -7.95
C GLU A 58 -8.92 -2.89 -6.95
N LEU A 59 -9.16 -3.19 -5.68
CA LEU A 59 -8.13 -3.04 -4.64
C LEU A 59 -6.90 -3.91 -4.95
N SER A 60 -7.10 -5.17 -5.36
CA SER A 60 -6.00 -6.05 -5.76
C SER A 60 -5.23 -5.53 -6.97
N ALA A 61 -5.91 -4.90 -7.93
CA ALA A 61 -5.32 -4.36 -9.16
C ALA A 61 -4.28 -3.25 -8.89
N LEU A 62 -4.47 -2.46 -7.82
CA LEU A 62 -3.55 -1.37 -7.44
C LEU A 62 -2.16 -1.87 -7.01
N PHE A 63 -2.07 -3.11 -6.52
CA PHE A 63 -0.84 -3.70 -6.01
C PHE A 63 -0.16 -4.65 -7.00
N ARG A 64 -0.69 -4.78 -8.23
CA ARG A 64 -0.09 -5.59 -9.28
C ARG A 64 1.14 -4.91 -9.87
N LYS A 65 1.98 -5.71 -10.53
CA LYS A 65 3.12 -5.20 -11.30
C LYS A 65 2.61 -4.45 -12.53
N GLU A 66 3.22 -3.30 -12.79
CA GLU A 66 2.93 -2.49 -13.97
C GLU A 66 3.10 -3.32 -15.26
N GLY A 67 2.24 -3.07 -16.26
CA GLY A 67 2.23 -3.80 -17.53
C GLY A 67 1.49 -5.14 -17.53
N THR A 68 1.00 -5.62 -16.38
CA THR A 68 0.13 -6.80 -16.33
C THR A 68 -1.32 -6.44 -16.68
N LYS A 69 -2.09 -7.37 -17.28
CA LYS A 69 -3.49 -7.16 -17.71
C LYS A 69 -4.41 -6.61 -16.61
N ASN A 70 -4.14 -6.98 -15.35
CA ASN A 70 -4.94 -6.61 -14.19
C ASN A 70 -4.29 -5.51 -13.35
N TYR A 71 -3.24 -4.85 -13.87
CA TYR A 71 -2.69 -3.66 -13.24
C TYR A 71 -3.63 -2.48 -13.45
N ARG A 72 -3.86 -1.70 -12.39
CA ARG A 72 -4.54 -0.42 -12.50
C ARG A 72 -3.73 0.67 -11.80
N PRO A 73 -3.54 1.84 -12.44
CA PRO A 73 -2.94 2.98 -11.78
C PRO A 73 -3.86 3.48 -10.66
N CYS A 74 -3.27 3.84 -9.54
CA CYS A 74 -3.94 4.49 -8.42
C CYS A 74 -4.12 5.97 -8.77
N GLY A 75 -5.36 6.40 -8.96
CA GLY A 75 -5.66 7.81 -9.25
C GLY A 75 -5.50 8.69 -8.00
N ASP A 76 -5.27 9.99 -8.22
CA ASP A 76 -5.11 10.97 -7.13
C ASP A 76 -6.34 11.01 -6.21
N GLN A 77 -7.53 10.85 -6.77
CA GLN A 77 -8.77 10.83 -6.00
C GLN A 77 -8.83 9.65 -5.03
N MET A 78 -8.38 8.48 -5.46
CA MET A 78 -8.36 7.27 -4.63
C MET A 78 -7.35 7.42 -3.50
N LEU A 79 -6.15 7.92 -3.80
CA LEU A 79 -5.15 8.20 -2.76
C LEU A 79 -5.64 9.26 -1.77
N ARG A 80 -6.32 10.31 -2.25
CA ARG A 80 -6.91 11.34 -1.38
C ARG A 80 -7.97 10.76 -0.44
N TYR A 81 -8.85 9.89 -0.92
CA TYR A 81 -9.84 9.21 -0.09
C TYR A 81 -9.17 8.31 0.95
N PHE A 82 -8.16 7.54 0.55
CA PHE A 82 -7.38 6.72 1.48
C PHE A 82 -6.74 7.55 2.61
N LEU A 83 -6.16 8.70 2.29
CA LEU A 83 -5.51 9.58 3.27
C LEU A 83 -6.51 10.31 4.18
N LYS A 84 -7.79 10.37 3.79
CA LYS A 84 -8.84 11.02 4.59
C LYS A 84 -9.32 10.13 5.75
N GLY A 85 -9.15 8.81 5.65
CA GLY A 85 -9.48 7.85 6.71
C GLY A 85 -10.83 7.20 6.51
#